data_AF-A0A1R3R5P0-F1
#
_entry.id   AF-A0A1R3R5P0-F1
#
_cell.length_a   1.000
_cell.length_b   1.000
_cell.length_c   1.000
_cell.angle_alpha   90.00
_cell.angle_beta   90.00
_cell.angle_gamma   90.00
#
_symmetry.space_group_name_H-M   'P 1'
#
loop_
_entity.id
_entity.type
_entity.pdbx_description
1 polymer ?
#
loop_
_entity_poly.entity_id
_entity_poly.type
_entity_poly.pdbx_seq_one_letter_code
_entity_poly.pdbx_strand_id
1 'polypeptide(L)'
;MDTPVRLTVLISGNGSNLQAVIDKTLQGQLSTQIVRVISNRKDAYGLERARQANIPTQYHNLVKYKKQHPATPEGVQAAREEYDAELARLVLADKPEMVACLGFMHVLSPRFLEPLEEAKINIINLHPALPGAFNGANAIERAHAAWLEGQIDKTGVMIHKVISEVDMGTPILVRE
;
A
#
# COMPACT_ATOMS: atom_id res chain seq x y z
N MET A 1 -17.71 -23.42 5.12
CA MET A 1 -17.58 -22.09 4.50
C MET A 1 -16.17 -21.64 4.81
N ASP A 2 -15.39 -21.28 3.80
CA ASP A 2 -14.01 -20.87 4.02
C ASP A 2 -13.95 -19.63 4.91
N THR A 3 -13.00 -19.61 5.83
CA THR A 3 -12.77 -18.47 6.72
C THR A 3 -12.39 -17.24 5.90
N PRO A 4 -13.00 -16.06 6.12
CA PRO A 4 -12.64 -14.84 5.39
C PRO A 4 -11.17 -14.48 5.57
N VAL A 5 -10.50 -14.11 4.48
CA VAL A 5 -9.09 -13.70 4.50
C VAL A 5 -8.93 -12.43 5.34
N ARG A 6 -8.04 -12.45 6.32
CA ARG A 6 -7.73 -11.30 7.17
C ARG A 6 -6.81 -10.33 6.44
N LEU A 7 -7.35 -9.16 6.07
CA LEU A 7 -6.65 -8.16 5.26
C LEU A 7 -6.31 -6.90 6.05
N THR A 8 -5.05 -6.49 6.04
CA THR A 8 -4.65 -5.13 6.42
C THR A 8 -4.48 -4.28 5.17
N VAL A 9 -4.99 -3.04 5.17
CA VAL A 9 -4.87 -2.12 4.03
C VAL A 9 -4.02 -0.91 4.41
N LEU A 10 -3.04 -0.58 3.57
CA LEU A 10 -2.21 0.61 3.69
C LEU A 10 -2.65 1.68 2.68
N ILE A 11 -2.82 2.93 3.12
CA ILE A 11 -3.30 4.05 2.30
C ILE A 11 -2.59 5.38 2.60
N SER A 12 -2.64 6.34 1.66
CA SER A 12 -2.13 7.71 1.88
C SER A 12 -3.09 8.83 1.47
N GLY A 13 -4.28 8.54 0.96
CA GLY A 13 -5.13 9.57 0.36
C GLY A 13 -6.62 9.25 0.34
N ASN A 14 -7.27 9.53 -0.79
CA ASN A 14 -8.73 9.47 -0.96
C ASN A 14 -9.35 8.08 -0.63
N GLY A 15 -8.61 7.00 -0.90
CA GLY A 15 -9.07 5.65 -0.56
C GLY A 15 -10.19 5.12 -1.45
N SER A 16 -10.26 5.48 -2.72
CA SER A 16 -11.23 4.93 -3.68
C SER A 16 -11.07 3.42 -3.87
N ASN A 17 -9.83 2.93 -4.00
CA ASN A 17 -9.55 1.49 -4.06
C ASN A 17 -9.95 0.78 -2.75
N LEU A 18 -9.70 1.40 -1.60
CA LEU A 18 -10.19 0.90 -0.32
C LEU A 18 -11.72 0.81 -0.29
N GLN A 19 -12.43 1.83 -0.79
CA GLN A 19 -13.90 1.81 -0.88
C GLN A 19 -14.39 0.61 -1.70
N ALA A 20 -13.78 0.35 -2.86
CA ALA A 20 -14.16 -0.79 -3.69
C ALA A 20 -14.01 -2.13 -2.94
N VAL A 21 -12.95 -2.30 -2.16
CA VAL A 21 -12.76 -3.51 -1.34
C VAL A 21 -13.81 -3.58 -0.22
N ILE A 22 -14.07 -2.47 0.49
CA ILE A 22 -15.10 -2.38 1.53
C ILE A 22 -16.47 -2.80 0.96
N ASP A 23 -16.87 -2.20 -0.16
CA ASP A 23 -18.18 -2.43 -0.77
C ASP A 23 -18.34 -3.90 -1.18
N LYS A 24 -17.32 -4.50 -1.79
CA LYS A 24 -17.35 -5.90 -2.22
C LYS A 24 -17.34 -6.88 -1.05
N THR A 25 -16.63 -6.55 0.03
CA THR A 25 -16.69 -7.33 1.29
C THR A 25 -18.08 -7.27 1.91
N LEU A 26 -18.67 -6.08 2.04
CA LEU A 26 -20.02 -5.91 2.64
C LEU A 26 -21.12 -6.57 1.80
N GLN A 27 -20.95 -6.62 0.48
CA GLN A 27 -21.86 -7.32 -0.44
C GLN A 27 -21.68 -8.85 -0.44
N GLY A 28 -20.72 -9.39 0.32
CA GLY A 28 -20.41 -10.82 0.32
C GLY A 28 -19.78 -11.32 -0.99
N GLN A 29 -19.33 -10.41 -1.86
CA GLN A 29 -18.68 -10.74 -3.14
C GLN A 29 -17.18 -10.99 -2.98
N LEU A 30 -16.62 -10.63 -1.82
CA LEU A 30 -15.23 -10.85 -1.47
C LEU A 30 -15.17 -11.47 -0.08
N SER A 31 -14.66 -12.71 0.01
CA SER A 31 -14.48 -13.44 1.29
C SER A 31 -13.27 -12.91 2.05
N THR A 32 -13.38 -11.68 2.55
CA THR A 32 -12.29 -10.94 3.19
C THR A 32 -12.84 -10.18 4.39
N GLN A 33 -12.06 -10.15 5.47
CA GLN A 33 -12.27 -9.27 6.62
C GLN A 33 -11.15 -8.23 6.65
N ILE A 34 -11.47 -6.96 6.42
CA ILE A 34 -10.49 -5.87 6.62
C ILE A 34 -10.30 -5.67 8.12
N VAL A 35 -9.15 -6.08 8.65
CA VAL A 35 -8.87 -6.05 10.09
C VAL A 35 -8.30 -4.71 10.56
N ARG A 36 -7.64 -3.99 9.65
CA ARG A 36 -7.06 -2.68 9.92
C ARG A 36 -6.87 -1.88 8.63
N VAL A 37 -7.13 -0.58 8.71
CA VAL A 37 -6.67 0.40 7.71
C VAL A 37 -5.63 1.31 8.36
N ILE A 38 -4.41 1.33 7.82
CA ILE A 38 -3.32 2.17 8.31
C ILE A 38 -3.02 3.26 7.27
N SER A 39 -2.90 4.51 7.73
CA SER A 39 -2.44 5.60 6.87
C SER A 39 -1.24 6.33 7.43
N ASN A 40 -0.36 6.76 6.52
CA ASN A 40 0.72 7.68 6.82
C ASN A 40 0.34 9.17 6.73
N ARG A 41 -0.91 9.48 6.37
CA ARG A 41 -1.45 10.85 6.35
C ARG A 41 -2.69 10.95 7.24
N LYS A 42 -2.73 11.95 8.12
CA LYS A 42 -3.79 12.09 9.13
C LYS A 42 -5.13 12.44 8.50
N ASP A 43 -5.06 13.18 7.40
CA ASP A 43 -6.14 13.73 6.58
C ASP A 43 -6.50 12.83 5.39
N ALA A 44 -5.96 11.60 5.31
CA ALA A 44 -6.35 10.65 4.29
C ALA A 44 -7.86 10.33 4.43
N TYR A 45 -8.65 10.75 3.46
CA TYR A 45 -10.10 10.50 3.45
C TYR A 45 -10.45 9.00 3.48
N GLY A 46 -9.55 8.11 3.05
CA GLY A 46 -9.73 6.67 3.21
C GLY A 46 -9.86 6.21 4.67
N LEU A 47 -9.32 6.96 5.65
CA LEU A 47 -9.54 6.68 7.08
C LEU A 47 -11.00 6.92 7.47
N GLU A 48 -11.64 7.95 6.91
CA GLU A 48 -13.06 8.24 7.15
C GLU A 48 -13.94 7.13 6.57
N ARG A 49 -13.65 6.69 5.33
CA ARG A 49 -14.34 5.55 4.70
C ARG A 49 -14.28 4.29 5.56
N ALA A 50 -13.10 3.99 6.11
CA ALA A 50 -12.90 2.85 6.99
C ALA A 50 -13.73 2.95 8.28
N ARG A 51 -13.74 4.13 8.92
CA ARG A 51 -14.56 4.36 10.13
C ARG A 51 -16.05 4.21 9.88
N GLN A 52 -16.54 4.74 8.76
CA GLN A 52 -17.95 4.60 8.35
C GLN A 52 -18.36 3.13 8.15
N ALA A 53 -17.42 2.30 7.71
CA ALA A 53 -17.59 0.85 7.59
C ALA A 53 -17.27 0.06 8.88
N ASN A 54 -17.06 0.73 10.02
CA ASN A 54 -16.68 0.13 11.31
C ASN A 54 -15.36 -0.68 11.28
N ILE A 55 -14.42 -0.30 10.43
CA ILE A 55 -13.11 -0.93 10.32
C ILE A 55 -12.11 -0.20 11.22
N PRO A 56 -11.32 -0.90 12.05
CA PRO A 56 -10.28 -0.26 12.85
C PRO A 56 -9.28 0.53 12.01
N THR A 57 -8.97 1.76 12.43
CA THR A 57 -8.04 2.65 11.72
C THR A 57 -6.82 3.01 12.56
N GLN A 58 -5.67 3.21 11.93
CA GLN A 58 -4.45 3.72 12.58
C GLN A 58 -3.79 4.81 11.73
N TYR A 59 -3.39 5.91 12.38
CA TYR A 59 -2.52 6.91 11.76
C TYR A 59 -1.08 6.70 12.23
N HIS A 60 -0.15 6.53 11.29
CA HIS A 60 1.27 6.28 11.57
C HIS A 60 2.15 7.05 10.60
N ASN A 61 2.79 8.15 11.04
CA ASN A 61 3.56 9.03 10.16
C ASN A 61 5.07 8.96 10.37
N LEU A 62 5.82 9.29 9.31
CA LEU A 62 7.28 9.36 9.29
C LEU A 62 7.85 10.60 10.00
N VAL A 63 7.04 11.65 10.20
CA VAL A 63 7.52 12.94 10.73
C VAL A 63 8.07 12.80 12.15
N LYS A 64 7.45 11.98 13.01
CA LYS A 64 7.93 11.77 14.38
C LYS A 64 9.34 11.16 14.41
N TYR A 65 9.63 10.22 13.51
CA TYR A 65 10.93 9.57 13.39
C TYR A 65 11.97 10.54 12.84
N LYS A 66 11.66 11.28 11.77
CA LYS A 66 12.57 12.28 11.20
C LYS A 66 13.04 13.34 12.20
N LYS A 67 12.21 13.67 13.19
CA LYS A 67 12.57 14.64 14.25
C LYS A 67 13.55 14.08 15.29
N GLN A 68 13.66 12.76 15.40
CA GLN A 68 14.53 12.06 16.35
C GLN A 68 15.92 11.77 15.77
N HIS A 69 16.08 11.93 14.46
CA HIS A 69 17.32 11.66 13.73
C HIS A 69 17.92 12.95 13.14
N PRO A 70 19.24 13.04 12.98
CA PRO A 70 19.88 14.19 12.35
C PRO A 70 19.44 14.33 10.88
N ALA A 71 19.41 15.57 10.38
CA ALA A 71 19.04 15.87 8.99
C ALA A 71 20.19 15.57 7.99
N THR A 72 20.84 14.42 8.14
CA THR A 72 21.83 13.88 7.20
C THR A 72 21.20 12.73 6.40
N PRO A 73 21.79 12.33 5.26
CA PRO A 73 21.30 11.17 4.50
C PRO A 73 21.14 9.90 5.36
N GLU A 74 22.10 9.65 6.25
CA GLU A 74 22.10 8.50 7.15
C GLU A 74 20.99 8.60 8.19
N GLY A 75 20.78 9.78 8.77
CA GLY A 75 19.68 10.01 9.73
C GLY A 75 18.30 9.92 9.08
N VAL A 76 18.15 10.39 7.84
CA VAL A 76 16.90 10.22 7.07
C VAL A 76 16.63 8.75 6.77
N GLN A 77 17.67 7.98 6.44
CA GLN A 77 17.54 6.54 6.22
C GLN A 77 17.19 5.80 7.51
N ALA A 78 17.88 6.10 8.62
CA ALA A 78 17.58 5.51 9.93
C ALA A 78 16.13 5.80 10.38
N ALA A 79 15.65 7.03 10.21
CA ALA A 79 14.27 7.40 10.51
C ALA A 79 13.24 6.62 9.67
N ARG A 80 13.56 6.33 8.39
CA ARG A 80 12.69 5.53 7.51
C ARG A 80 12.66 4.07 7.95
N GLU A 81 13.81 3.49 8.26
CA GLU A 81 13.92 2.11 8.73
C GLU A 81 13.19 1.89 10.06
N GLU A 82 13.31 2.83 11.00
CA GLU A 82 12.61 2.77 12.28
C GLU A 82 11.08 2.90 12.11
N TYR A 83 10.65 3.80 11.22
CA TYR A 83 9.25 3.95 10.85
C TYR A 83 8.67 2.65 10.27
N ASP A 84 9.41 2.00 9.36
CA ASP A 84 9.00 0.78 8.67
C ASP A 84 9.00 -0.44 9.60
N ALA A 85 9.97 -0.55 10.51
CA ALA A 85 10.00 -1.56 11.55
C ALA A 85 8.76 -1.46 12.46
N GLU A 86 8.40 -0.25 12.89
CA GLU A 86 7.19 -0.04 13.69
C GLU A 86 5.91 -0.31 12.88
N LEU A 87 5.88 0.07 11.60
CA LEU A 87 4.76 -0.23 10.72
C LEU A 87 4.55 -1.75 10.61
N ALA A 88 5.62 -2.54 10.48
CA ALA A 88 5.54 -4.00 10.47
C ALA A 88 4.98 -4.54 11.78
N ARG A 89 5.46 -4.02 12.92
CA ARG A 89 4.95 -4.41 14.25
C ARG A 89 3.46 -4.13 14.40
N LEU A 90 2.99 -2.97 13.93
CA LEU A 90 1.57 -2.61 13.93
C LEU A 90 0.73 -3.56 13.09
N VAL A 91 1.21 -3.91 11.88
CA VAL A 91 0.53 -4.85 10.99
C VAL A 91 0.48 -6.25 11.61
N LEU A 92 1.62 -6.75 12.10
CA LEU A 92 1.74 -8.10 12.68
C LEU A 92 0.88 -8.29 13.94
N ALA A 93 0.65 -7.23 14.71
CA ALA A 93 -0.19 -7.27 15.91
C ALA A 93 -1.63 -7.73 15.61
N ASP A 94 -2.15 -7.41 14.42
CA ASP A 94 -3.49 -7.82 14.00
C ASP A 94 -3.51 -9.20 13.32
N LYS A 95 -2.36 -9.89 13.17
CA LYS A 95 -2.23 -11.21 12.53
C LYS A 95 -3.01 -11.31 11.20
N PRO A 96 -2.75 -10.43 10.21
CA PRO A 96 -3.37 -10.56 8.91
C PRO A 96 -2.75 -11.72 8.13
N GLU A 97 -3.48 -12.21 7.14
CA GLU A 97 -2.99 -13.18 6.17
C GLU A 97 -2.47 -12.48 4.90
N MET A 98 -2.89 -11.22 4.70
CA MET A 98 -2.49 -10.40 3.56
C MET A 98 -2.42 -8.91 3.93
N VAL A 99 -1.52 -8.19 3.26
CA VAL A 99 -1.45 -6.73 3.23
C VAL A 99 -1.69 -6.24 1.81
N ALA A 100 -2.57 -5.24 1.65
CA ALA A 100 -2.77 -4.56 0.37
C ALA A 100 -2.38 -3.07 0.46
N CYS A 101 -1.47 -2.64 -0.39
CA CYS A 101 -1.14 -1.24 -0.64
C CYS A 101 -2.14 -0.68 -1.65
N LEU A 102 -3.10 0.11 -1.18
CA LEU A 102 -4.18 0.68 -2.01
C LEU A 102 -4.04 2.21 -2.09
N GLY A 103 -3.01 2.65 -2.81
CA GLY A 103 -2.61 4.07 -2.86
C GLY A 103 -1.75 4.48 -1.66
N PHE A 104 -0.85 3.60 -1.23
CA PHE A 104 0.14 3.88 -0.19
C PHE A 104 1.39 4.53 -0.81
N MET A 105 1.61 5.80 -0.50
CA MET A 105 2.65 6.64 -1.09
C MET A 105 3.95 6.60 -0.27
N HIS A 106 4.44 5.39 0.00
CA HIS A 106 5.69 5.17 0.73
C HIS A 106 6.32 3.84 0.33
N VAL A 107 7.58 3.88 -0.11
CA VAL A 107 8.37 2.69 -0.43
C VAL A 107 8.75 1.99 0.86
N LEU A 108 8.43 0.70 0.95
CA LEU A 108 8.65 -0.15 2.11
C LEU A 108 10.09 -0.69 2.09
N SER A 109 10.85 -0.42 3.14
CA SER A 109 12.21 -0.97 3.31
C SER A 109 12.20 -2.43 3.75
N PRO A 110 13.35 -3.13 3.71
CA PRO A 110 13.48 -4.49 4.23
C PRO A 110 13.02 -4.64 5.69
N ARG A 111 13.14 -3.58 6.51
CA ARG A 111 12.62 -3.56 7.89
C ARG A 111 11.11 -3.77 8.00
N PHE A 112 10.37 -3.48 6.93
CA PHE A 112 8.97 -3.87 6.82
C PHE A 112 8.79 -5.23 6.15
N LEU A 113 9.51 -5.50 5.06
CA LEU A 113 9.27 -6.66 4.22
C LEU A 113 9.68 -7.99 4.89
N GLU A 114 10.87 -8.05 5.49
CA GLU A 114 11.44 -9.29 6.05
C GLU A 114 10.56 -9.90 7.16
N PRO A 115 10.07 -9.14 8.18
CA PRO A 115 9.22 -9.72 9.22
C PRO A 115 7.89 -10.25 8.71
N LEU A 116 7.34 -9.64 7.64
CA LEU A 116 6.10 -10.09 7.03
C LEU A 116 6.32 -11.35 6.19
N GLU A 117 7.45 -11.45 5.50
CA GLU A 117 7.85 -12.66 4.77
C GLU A 117 8.07 -13.84 5.73
N GLU A 118 8.77 -13.63 6.85
CA GLU A 118 8.96 -14.64 7.91
C GLU A 118 7.61 -15.13 8.47
N ALA A 119 6.66 -14.20 8.65
CA ALA A 119 5.30 -14.49 9.06
C ALA A 119 4.43 -15.10 7.94
N LYS A 120 4.98 -15.27 6.73
CA LYS A 120 4.29 -15.80 5.53
C LYS A 120 3.07 -14.97 5.11
N ILE A 121 3.13 -13.66 5.31
CA ILE A 121 2.08 -12.71 4.96
C ILE A 121 2.32 -12.20 3.54
N ASN A 122 1.35 -12.39 2.66
CA ASN A 122 1.46 -11.87 1.29
C ASN A 122 1.23 -10.36 1.26
N ILE A 123 2.08 -9.63 0.52
CA ILE A 123 1.94 -8.19 0.32
C ILE A 123 1.70 -7.92 -1.16
N ILE A 124 0.62 -7.21 -1.48
CA ILE A 124 0.28 -6.83 -2.85
C ILE A 124 0.09 -5.32 -2.96
N ASN A 125 0.38 -4.79 -4.15
CA ASN A 125 0.16 -3.39 -4.49
C ASN A 125 -0.63 -3.28 -5.79
N LEU A 126 -1.51 -2.28 -5.87
CA LEU A 126 -2.15 -1.85 -7.11
C LEU A 126 -1.37 -0.65 -7.65
N HIS A 127 -0.76 -0.81 -8.82
CA HIS A 127 -0.01 0.23 -9.52
C HIS A 127 -0.70 0.63 -10.82
N PRO A 128 -0.95 1.92 -11.08
CA PRO A 128 -1.65 2.37 -12.29
C PRO A 128 -0.70 2.51 -13.50
N ALA A 129 0.00 1.43 -13.81
CA ALA A 129 0.73 1.26 -15.06
C ALA A 129 0.85 -0.24 -15.42
N LEU A 130 1.24 -0.53 -16.66
CA LEU A 130 1.60 -1.88 -17.09
C LEU A 130 2.95 -2.32 -16.49
N PRO A 131 3.24 -3.62 -16.36
CA PRO A 131 4.50 -4.11 -15.83
C PRO A 131 5.73 -3.52 -16.55
N GLY A 132 6.66 -2.96 -15.77
CA GLY A 132 7.87 -2.31 -16.27
C GLY A 132 7.66 -0.91 -16.87
N ALA A 133 6.41 -0.47 -17.02
CA ALA A 133 6.09 0.88 -17.48
C ALA A 133 5.83 1.80 -16.29
N PHE A 134 6.39 3.01 -16.34
CA PHE A 134 6.11 4.08 -15.39
C PHE A 134 6.18 3.65 -13.90
N ASN A 135 7.19 2.89 -13.48
CA ASN A 135 7.39 2.53 -12.07
C ASN A 135 7.52 3.78 -11.18
N GLY A 136 7.07 3.68 -9.94
CA GLY A 136 7.15 4.75 -8.94
C GLY A 136 6.04 5.79 -9.04
N ALA A 137 6.20 6.88 -8.31
CA ALA A 137 5.16 7.89 -8.15
C ALA A 137 4.74 8.55 -9.48
N ASN A 138 3.53 9.12 -9.49
CA ASN A 138 2.96 9.90 -10.59
C ASN A 138 2.93 9.13 -11.92
N ALA A 139 2.64 7.83 -11.88
CA ALA A 139 2.64 6.97 -13.05
C ALA A 139 1.56 7.38 -14.06
N ILE A 140 0.38 7.81 -13.59
CA ILE A 140 -0.72 8.29 -14.43
C ILE A 140 -0.31 9.56 -15.18
N GLU A 141 0.26 10.54 -14.47
CA GLU A 141 0.69 11.80 -15.04
C GLU A 141 1.80 11.61 -16.08
N ARG A 142 2.76 10.73 -15.79
CA ARG A 142 3.84 10.40 -16.73
C ARG A 142 3.33 9.65 -17.95
N ALA A 143 2.41 8.70 -17.79
CA ALA A 143 1.79 8.00 -18.90
C ALA A 143 0.99 8.97 -19.78
N HIS A 144 0.23 9.89 -19.18
CA HIS A 144 -0.50 10.91 -19.93
C HIS A 144 0.44 11.85 -20.70
N ALA A 145 1.54 12.29 -20.10
CA ALA A 145 2.55 13.11 -20.80
C ALA A 145 3.16 12.36 -21.99
N ALA A 146 3.56 11.09 -21.80
CA ALA A 146 4.11 10.26 -22.87
C ALA A 146 3.10 10.05 -24.01
N TRP A 147 1.81 9.92 -23.70
CA TRP A 147 0.75 9.81 -24.71
C TRP A 147 0.59 11.11 -25.52
N LEU A 148 0.60 12.27 -24.85
CA LEU A 148 0.57 13.58 -25.52
C LEU A 148 1.77 13.78 -26.45
N GLU A 149 2.92 13.20 -26.12
CA GLU A 149 4.14 13.21 -26.94
C GLU A 149 4.15 12.12 -28.03
N GLY A 150 3.11 11.30 -28.14
CA GLY A 150 3.01 10.21 -29.12
C GLY A 150 3.97 9.04 -28.86
N GLN A 151 4.51 8.91 -27.65
CA GLN A 151 5.46 7.86 -27.28
C GLN A 151 4.77 6.55 -26.91
N ILE A 152 3.52 6.62 -26.45
CA ILE A 152 2.67 5.48 -26.13
C ILE A 152 1.28 5.72 -26.71
N ASP A 153 0.58 4.64 -27.02
CA ASP A 153 -0.83 4.64 -27.43
C ASP A 153 -1.75 4.00 -26.38
N LYS A 154 -1.16 3.46 -25.30
CA LYS A 154 -1.86 2.76 -24.23
C LYS A 154 -1.15 2.84 -22.88
N THR A 155 -1.92 2.61 -21.83
CA THR A 155 -1.44 2.40 -20.45
C THR A 155 -2.30 1.32 -19.80
N GLY A 156 -2.21 1.12 -18.49
CA GLY A 156 -3.03 0.14 -17.79
C GLY A 156 -2.84 0.17 -16.28
N VAL A 157 -3.25 -0.91 -15.63
CA VAL A 157 -3.15 -1.14 -14.19
C VAL A 157 -2.62 -2.55 -13.95
N MET A 158 -1.75 -2.70 -12.96
CA MET A 158 -1.33 -4.00 -12.46
C MET A 158 -1.56 -4.15 -10.96
N ILE A 159 -1.84 -5.38 -10.56
CA ILE A 159 -1.68 -5.84 -9.17
C ILE A 159 -0.45 -6.74 -9.17
N HIS A 160 0.49 -6.49 -8.27
CA HIS A 160 1.73 -7.24 -8.19
C HIS A 160 2.13 -7.52 -6.74
N LYS A 161 3.00 -8.52 -6.55
CA LYS A 161 3.65 -8.75 -5.25
C LYS A 161 4.57 -7.56 -4.92
N VAL A 162 4.61 -7.14 -3.67
CA VAL A 162 5.55 -6.10 -3.23
C VAL A 162 6.89 -6.75 -2.91
N ILE A 163 7.97 -6.16 -3.44
CA ILE A 163 9.37 -6.48 -3.15
C ILE A 163 10.13 -5.17 -2.92
N SER A 164 11.42 -5.25 -2.59
CA SER A 164 12.28 -4.08 -2.36
C SER A 164 12.38 -3.17 -3.59
N GLU A 165 12.42 -3.75 -4.79
CA GLU A 165 12.40 -3.03 -6.05
C GLU A 165 10.99 -2.47 -6.35
N VAL A 166 10.89 -1.14 -6.40
CA VAL A 166 9.64 -0.40 -6.58
C VAL A 166 8.91 -0.84 -7.84
N ASP A 167 7.68 -1.32 -7.67
CA ASP A 167 6.76 -1.77 -8.72
C ASP A 167 7.33 -2.85 -9.66
N MET A 168 8.29 -3.66 -9.19
CA MET A 168 8.97 -4.69 -9.99
C MET A 168 8.68 -6.13 -9.54
N GLY A 169 7.82 -6.32 -8.55
CA GLY A 169 7.44 -7.67 -8.13
C GLY A 169 6.54 -8.39 -9.12
N THR A 170 6.40 -9.70 -8.95
CA THR A 170 5.67 -10.56 -9.89
C THR A 170 4.23 -10.06 -10.09
N PRO A 171 3.79 -9.79 -11.34
CA PRO A 171 2.41 -9.44 -11.63
C PRO A 171 1.45 -10.59 -11.29
N ILE A 172 0.32 -10.23 -10.70
CA ILE A 172 -0.79 -11.14 -10.34
C ILE A 172 -1.95 -10.92 -11.31
N LEU A 173 -2.25 -9.65 -11.61
CA LEU A 173 -3.30 -9.24 -12.53
C LEU A 173 -2.81 -8.03 -13.33
N VAL A 174 -3.08 -8.01 -14.63
CA VAL A 174 -2.80 -6.87 -15.50
C VAL A 174 -4.05 -6.56 -16.32
N ARG A 175 -4.37 -5.28 -16.46
CA ARG A 175 -5.43 -4.76 -17.32
C ARG A 175 -4.91 -3.54 -18.06
N GLU A 176 -5.18 -3.48 -19.35
CA GLU A 176 -4.97 -2.29 -20.19
C GLU A 176 -6.17 -1.36 -20.03
#